data_AF-A0A329S2C4-F1
#
_entry.id   AF-A0A329S2C4-F1
#
_cell.length_a   1.000
_cell.length_b   1.000
_cell.length_c   1.000
_cell.angle_alpha   90.00
_cell.angle_beta   90.00
_cell.angle_gamma   90.00
#
_symmetry.space_group_name_H-M   'P 1'
#
loop_
_entity.id
_entity.type
_entity.pdbx_description
1 polymer ?
#
loop_
_entity_poly.entity_id
_entity_poly.type
_entity_poly.pdbx_seq_one_letter_code
_entity_poly.pdbx_strand_id
1 'polypeptide(L)'
;MSAIAAKPFQPKLIHSRELPGTVTSTRGPVHMFTLRSGFDSSFTLYTNLLIRLEIDREGLHKLFGTRTVDPETGTVGPYEWVTLREFLVAVENCSSGMSRELGLQRGALVGIFSKTAMNGRW
;
A
#
# COMPACT_ATOMS: atom_id res chain seq x y z
N MET A 1 -59.71 -5.29 0.51
CA MET A 1 -58.35 -5.31 1.10
C MET A 1 -57.44 -6.02 0.11
N SER A 2 -56.53 -5.29 -0.54
CA SER A 2 -55.64 -5.84 -1.58
C SER A 2 -54.31 -6.24 -0.96
N ALA A 3 -53.89 -7.50 -1.14
CA ALA A 3 -52.63 -8.01 -0.63
C ALA A 3 -51.47 -7.50 -1.49
N ILE A 4 -50.50 -6.83 -0.87
CA ILE A 4 -49.27 -6.36 -1.52
C ILE A 4 -48.38 -7.57 -1.75
N ALA A 5 -48.23 -7.99 -3.00
CA ALA A 5 -47.29 -9.04 -3.39
C ALA A 5 -45.85 -8.58 -3.10
N ALA A 6 -45.16 -9.27 -2.19
CA ALA A 6 -43.74 -9.05 -1.95
C ALA A 6 -42.95 -9.42 -3.22
N LYS A 7 -42.13 -8.48 -3.71
CA LYS A 7 -41.21 -8.74 -4.84
C LYS A 7 -40.25 -9.89 -4.46
N PRO A 8 -39.96 -10.82 -5.39
CA PRO A 8 -39.01 -11.89 -5.13
C PRO A 8 -37.62 -11.31 -4.85
N PHE A 9 -37.02 -11.72 -3.73
CA PHE A 9 -35.63 -11.42 -3.38
C PHE A 9 -34.72 -11.99 -4.47
N GLN A 10 -34.07 -11.10 -5.22
CA GLN A 10 -33.00 -11.46 -6.15
C GLN A 10 -31.71 -11.59 -5.34
N PRO A 11 -31.14 -12.79 -5.17
CA PRO A 11 -29.90 -12.94 -4.41
C PRO A 11 -28.78 -12.13 -5.07
N LYS A 12 -28.13 -11.32 -4.23
CA LYS A 12 -26.89 -10.57 -4.50
C LYS A 12 -25.87 -11.49 -5.21
N LEU A 13 -25.22 -10.94 -6.24
CA LEU A 13 -24.12 -11.54 -7.03
C LEU A 13 -23.46 -12.77 -6.37
N ILE A 14 -23.62 -13.93 -7.00
CA ILE A 14 -22.88 -15.14 -6.64
C ILE A 14 -21.40 -14.89 -6.98
N HIS A 15 -20.57 -14.62 -5.96
CA HIS A 15 -19.15 -14.30 -6.12
C HIS A 15 -18.28 -15.51 -6.52
N SER A 16 -18.81 -16.73 -6.38
CA SER A 16 -18.09 -17.98 -6.61
C SER A 16 -18.97 -19.06 -7.22
N ARG A 17 -18.45 -19.80 -8.20
CA ARG A 17 -19.10 -21.01 -8.73
C ARG A 17 -18.21 -22.22 -8.54
N GLU A 18 -18.79 -23.35 -8.18
CA GLU A 18 -18.06 -24.62 -8.17
C GLU A 18 -17.62 -25.02 -9.57
N LEU A 19 -16.44 -25.62 -9.67
CA LEU A 19 -15.94 -26.21 -10.90
C LEU A 19 -16.36 -27.69 -10.97
N PRO A 20 -17.16 -28.08 -11.97
CA PRO A 20 -17.60 -29.47 -12.12
C PRO A 20 -16.41 -30.44 -12.21
N GLY A 21 -16.53 -31.61 -11.56
CA GLY A 21 -15.54 -32.68 -11.64
C GLY A 21 -14.28 -32.48 -10.79
N THR A 22 -14.23 -31.46 -9.93
CA THR A 22 -13.05 -31.16 -9.09
C THR A 22 -13.11 -31.76 -7.67
N VAL A 23 -14.25 -32.36 -7.30
CA VAL A 23 -14.42 -33.06 -6.03
C VAL A 23 -13.57 -34.34 -6.05
N THR A 24 -12.84 -34.60 -4.96
CA THR A 24 -12.06 -35.83 -4.80
C THR A 24 -12.54 -36.58 -3.56
N SER A 25 -12.12 -37.83 -3.38
CA SER A 25 -12.44 -38.61 -2.18
C SER A 25 -11.97 -37.98 -0.88
N THR A 26 -11.01 -37.05 -0.94
CA THR A 26 -10.39 -36.40 0.22
C THR A 26 -10.63 -34.90 0.33
N ARG A 27 -11.24 -34.25 -0.67
CA ARG A 27 -11.44 -32.79 -0.70
C ARG A 27 -12.74 -32.41 -1.39
N GLY A 28 -13.39 -31.37 -0.88
CA GLY A 28 -14.58 -30.76 -1.49
C GLY A 28 -14.32 -30.08 -2.84
N PRO A 29 -15.36 -29.52 -3.48
CA PRO A 29 -15.27 -28.92 -4.81
C PRO A 29 -14.36 -27.69 -4.81
N VAL A 30 -13.64 -27.48 -5.91
CA VAL A 30 -12.90 -26.24 -6.16
C VAL A 30 -13.90 -25.16 -6.57
N HIS A 31 -13.86 -24.02 -5.89
CA HIS A 31 -14.66 -22.86 -6.25
C HIS A 31 -13.83 -21.87 -7.08
N MET A 32 -14.37 -21.46 -8.23
CA MET A 32 -13.83 -20.40 -9.07
C MET A 32 -14.55 -19.09 -8.75
N PHE A 33 -13.76 -18.07 -8.41
CA PHE A 33 -14.23 -16.71 -8.22
C PHE A 33 -13.88 -15.87 -9.44
N THR A 34 -14.83 -15.09 -9.95
CA THR A 34 -14.54 -14.09 -10.97
C THR A 34 -14.06 -12.82 -10.28
N LEU A 35 -12.85 -12.87 -9.70
CA LEU A 35 -12.15 -11.65 -9.34
C LEU A 35 -11.73 -11.00 -10.65
N ARG A 36 -12.39 -9.91 -11.05
CA ARG A 36 -11.74 -8.96 -11.95
C ARG A 36 -10.46 -8.56 -11.24
N SER A 37 -9.31 -8.77 -11.86
CA SER A 37 -8.11 -8.17 -11.32
C SER A 37 -8.37 -6.67 -11.28
N GLY A 38 -8.41 -6.08 -10.09
CA GLY A 38 -8.34 -4.62 -9.93
C GLY A 38 -6.96 -4.08 -10.32
N PHE A 39 -6.19 -4.87 -11.06
CA PHE A 39 -4.88 -4.54 -11.57
C PHE A 39 -5.06 -3.57 -12.75
N ASP A 40 -4.71 -2.33 -12.48
CA ASP A 40 -4.49 -1.31 -13.49
C ASP A 40 -2.98 -1.16 -13.68
N SER A 41 -2.49 -1.27 -14.91
CA SER A 41 -1.06 -1.09 -15.21
C SER A 41 -0.53 0.32 -14.88
N SER A 42 -1.43 1.29 -14.70
CA SER A 42 -1.09 2.63 -14.20
C SER A 42 -0.88 2.67 -12.68
N PHE A 43 -1.30 1.64 -11.94
CA PHE A 43 -1.06 1.51 -10.49
C PHE A 43 0.36 1.05 -10.21
N THR A 44 1.29 1.99 -10.38
CA THR A 44 2.65 1.88 -9.87
C THR A 44 2.65 1.96 -8.34
N LEU A 45 3.74 1.51 -7.70
CA LEU A 45 3.93 1.71 -6.26
C LEU A 45 3.87 3.20 -5.87
N TYR A 46 4.39 4.08 -6.74
CA TYR A 46 4.35 5.53 -6.52
C TYR A 46 2.93 6.10 -6.60
N THR A 47 2.14 5.74 -7.60
CA THR A 47 0.74 6.18 -7.71
C THR A 47 -0.10 5.64 -6.56
N ASN A 48 0.16 4.42 -6.08
CA ASN A 48 -0.50 3.88 -4.89
C ASN A 48 -0.14 4.67 -3.61
N LEU A 49 1.10 5.13 -3.50
CA LEU A 49 1.53 6.01 -2.42
C LEU A 49 0.81 7.37 -2.48
N LEU A 50 0.62 7.93 -3.69
CA LEU A 50 -0.14 9.17 -3.87
C LEU A 50 -1.63 9.02 -3.54
N ILE A 51 -2.26 7.89 -3.91
CA ILE A 51 -3.65 7.59 -3.55
C ILE A 51 -3.85 7.62 -2.03
N ARG A 52 -2.82 7.32 -1.22
CA ARG A 52 -2.92 7.41 0.23
C ARG A 52 -3.29 8.82 0.72
N LEU A 53 -2.92 9.88 0.01
CA LEU A 53 -3.32 11.25 0.34
C LEU A 53 -4.82 11.49 0.17
N GLU A 54 -5.52 10.69 -0.63
CA GLU A 54 -6.98 10.81 -0.72
C GLU A 54 -7.66 10.38 0.59
N ILE A 55 -7.05 9.44 1.30
CA ILE A 55 -7.49 8.91 2.60
C ILE A 55 -6.94 9.78 3.74
N ASP A 56 -5.69 10.23 3.65
CA ASP A 56 -5.01 11.09 4.62
C ASP A 56 -4.64 12.44 3.99
N ARG A 57 -5.66 13.29 3.80
CA ARG A 57 -5.52 14.57 3.07
C ARG A 57 -4.51 15.53 3.69
N GLU A 58 -4.45 15.56 5.01
CA GLU A 58 -3.50 16.41 5.72
C GLU A 58 -2.12 15.75 5.78
N GLY A 59 -2.05 14.43 5.58
CA GLY A 59 -0.80 13.67 5.53
C GLY A 59 -0.15 13.53 6.90
N LEU A 60 -0.94 13.60 7.98
CA LEU A 60 -0.45 13.66 9.36
C LEU A 60 -0.22 12.28 9.98
N HIS A 61 -0.58 11.19 9.29
CA HIS A 61 -0.32 9.86 9.81
C HIS A 61 1.17 9.60 9.92
N LYS A 62 1.57 9.14 11.10
CA LYS A 62 2.94 8.70 11.42
C LYS A 62 3.23 7.42 10.63
N LEU A 63 4.22 7.45 9.75
CA LEU A 63 4.63 6.31 8.92
C LEU A 63 5.85 5.60 9.50
N PHE A 64 6.89 6.37 9.83
CA PHE A 64 8.18 5.83 10.22
C PHE A 64 8.62 6.44 11.53
N GLY A 65 9.08 5.59 12.46
CA GLY A 65 9.54 5.99 13.78
C GLY A 65 11.02 5.73 13.96
N THR A 66 11.74 6.71 14.49
CA THR A 66 13.15 6.61 14.87
C THR A 66 13.34 6.94 16.34
N ARG A 67 14.33 6.32 16.98
CA ARG A 67 14.81 6.75 18.30
C ARG A 67 16.24 7.25 18.18
N THR A 68 16.50 8.41 18.76
CA THR A 68 17.85 8.94 18.88
C THR A 68 18.49 8.39 20.15
N VAL A 69 19.73 7.94 20.04
CA VAL A 69 20.56 7.59 21.19
C VAL A 69 21.41 8.80 21.51
N ASP A 70 21.31 9.30 22.74
CA ASP A 70 22.21 10.34 23.25
C ASP A 70 23.66 9.80 23.21
N PRO A 71 24.57 10.47 22.48
CA PRO A 71 25.94 9.98 22.32
C PRO A 71 26.79 10.09 23.60
N GLU A 72 26.43 11.00 24.53
CA GLU A 72 27.18 11.20 25.77
C GLU A 72 26.68 10.26 26.87
N THR A 73 25.36 10.09 26.99
CA THR A 73 24.76 9.29 28.07
C THR A 73 24.39 7.86 27.65
N GLY A 74 24.35 7.57 26.34
CA GLY A 74 23.84 6.30 25.80
C GLY A 74 22.33 6.12 25.97
N THR A 75 21.63 7.14 26.48
CA THR A 75 20.19 7.07 26.75
C THR A 75 19.41 7.09 25.45
N VAL A 76 18.46 6.17 25.32
CA VAL A 76 17.62 6.09 24.12
C VAL A 76 16.35 6.90 24.30
N GLY A 77 16.21 7.97 23.51
CA GLY A 77 15.07 8.88 23.53
C GLY A 77 13.74 8.26 23.07
N PRO A 78 12.65 9.05 23.13
CA PRO A 78 11.36 8.64 22.61
C PRO A 78 11.38 8.49 21.08
N TYR A 79 10.32 7.90 20.53
CA TYR A 79 10.15 7.85 19.07
C TYR A 79 9.81 9.22 18.51
N GLU A 80 10.63 9.66 17.56
CA GLU A 80 10.34 10.72 16.61
C GLU A 80 9.70 10.10 15.38
N TRP A 81 8.67 10.75 14.85
CA TRP A 81 7.85 10.18 13.78
C TRP A 81 7.89 11.07 12.55
N VAL A 82 8.09 10.44 11.40
CA VAL A 82 7.91 11.08 10.09
C VAL A 82 6.51 10.80 9.60
N THR A 83 5.81 11.87 9.24
CA THR A 83 4.45 11.83 8.69
C THR A 83 4.45 11.48 7.20
N LEU A 84 3.30 11.08 6.68
CA LEU A 84 3.11 10.83 5.24
C LEU A 84 3.50 12.05 4.40
N ARG A 85 3.12 13.26 4.83
CA ARG A 85 3.45 14.49 4.10
C ARG A 85 4.95 14.74 4.06
N GLU A 86 5.63 14.64 5.20
CA GLU A 86 7.08 14.85 5.28
C GLU A 86 7.84 13.82 4.44
N PHE A 87 7.41 12.55 4.49
CA PHE A 87 7.99 11.49 3.68
C PHE A 87 7.86 11.77 2.17
N LEU A 88 6.68 12.21 1.72
CA LEU A 88 6.45 12.50 0.30
C LEU A 88 7.31 13.64 -0.22
N VAL A 89 7.52 14.69 0.58
CA VAL A 89 8.43 15.78 0.24
C VAL A 89 9.87 15.25 0.07
N ALA A 90 10.33 14.38 0.98
CA ALA A 90 11.66 13.78 0.88
C ALA A 90 11.81 12.90 -0.38
N VAL A 91 10.77 12.12 -0.72
CA VAL A 91 10.75 11.29 -1.94
C VAL A 91 10.87 12.17 -3.19
N GLU A 92 10.12 13.26 -3.27
CA GLU A 92 10.14 14.17 -4.42
C GLU A 92 11.47 14.90 -4.59
N ASN A 93 12.03 15.39 -3.47
CA ASN A 93 13.34 16.05 -3.48
C ASN A 93 14.45 15.07 -3.91
N CYS A 94 14.42 13.85 -3.37
CA CYS A 94 15.39 12.81 -3.70
C CYS A 94 15.28 12.37 -5.16
N SER A 95 14.07 12.11 -5.66
CA SER A 95 13.84 11.69 -7.04
C SER A 95 14.25 12.78 -8.03
N SER A 96 13.92 14.03 -7.75
CA SER A 96 14.30 15.19 -8.56
C SER A 96 15.81 15.37 -8.62
N GLY A 97 16.49 15.28 -7.48
CA GLY A 97 17.95 15.36 -7.41
C GLY A 97 18.63 14.22 -8.16
N MET A 98 18.15 12.99 -7.98
CA MET A 98 18.64 11.81 -8.71
C MET A 98 18.45 11.94 -10.23
N SER A 99 17.30 12.41 -10.68
CA SER A 99 17.04 12.61 -12.10
C SER A 99 17.90 13.72 -12.70
N ARG A 100 18.04 14.85 -12.00
CA ARG A 100 18.73 16.04 -12.50
C ARG A 100 20.24 15.90 -12.46
N GLU A 101 20.79 15.49 -11.32
CA GLU A 101 22.23 15.52 -11.07
C GLU A 101 22.92 14.24 -11.54
N LEU A 102 22.23 13.09 -11.43
CA LEU A 102 22.79 11.78 -11.83
C LEU A 102 22.28 11.29 -13.18
N GLY A 103 21.32 12.00 -13.79
CA GLY A 103 20.72 11.62 -15.07
C GLY A 103 19.97 10.28 -15.01
N LEU A 104 19.52 9.87 -13.82
CA LEU A 104 18.87 8.57 -13.64
C LEU A 104 17.55 8.50 -14.40
N GLN A 105 17.34 7.40 -15.12
CA GLN A 105 16.14 7.12 -15.88
C GLN A 105 15.35 5.95 -15.29
N ARG A 106 14.06 5.86 -15.67
CA ARG A 106 13.21 4.73 -15.28
C ARG A 106 13.86 3.41 -15.71
N GLY A 107 13.98 2.48 -14.77
CA GLY A 107 14.60 1.16 -15.01
C GLY A 107 16.11 1.13 -14.79
N ALA A 108 16.74 2.25 -14.43
CA ALA A 108 18.13 2.26 -13.99
C ALA A 108 18.33 1.40 -12.72
N LEU A 109 19.46 0.71 -12.66
CA LEU A 109 19.85 -0.08 -11.49
C LEU A 109 20.54 0.81 -10.46
N VAL A 110 20.08 0.77 -9.22
CA VAL A 110 20.62 1.54 -8.09
C VAL A 110 21.00 0.59 -6.97
N GLY A 111 22.28 0.59 -6.58
CA GLY A 111 22.77 -0.16 -5.43
C GLY A 111 22.53 0.60 -4.13
N ILE A 112 21.92 -0.04 -3.14
CA ILE A 112 21.67 0.56 -1.82
C ILE A 112 22.38 -0.27 -0.76
N PHE A 113 23.30 0.36 -0.03
CA PHE A 113 23.99 -0.23 1.12
C PHE A 113 23.48 0.45 2.38
N SER A 114 22.71 -0.27 3.20
CA SER A 114 22.14 0.29 4.44
C SER A 114 22.00 -0.75 5.54
N LYS A 115 21.92 -0.27 6.80
CA LYS A 115 21.63 -1.09 8.00
C LYS A 115 20.17 -0.93 8.48
N THR A 116 19.35 -0.11 7.79
CA THR A 116 18.02 0.47 8.14
C THR A 116 18.09 1.73 9.00
N ALA A 117 17.49 2.84 8.54
CA ALA A 117 17.48 4.11 9.28
C ALA A 117 16.34 5.07 8.88
N MET A 118 15.85 5.82 9.87
CA MET A 118 15.90 7.29 9.95
C MET A 118 16.68 7.58 11.26
N ASN A 119 17.46 8.63 11.48
CA ASN A 119 17.20 10.07 11.43
C ASN A 119 18.22 10.84 10.56
N GLY A 120 17.70 11.77 9.77
CA GLY A 120 18.37 12.96 9.25
C GLY A 120 17.27 14.02 9.13
N ARG A 121 17.50 15.24 9.63
CA ARG A 121 16.59 16.36 9.32
C ARG A 121 16.65 16.58 7.81
N TRP A 122 15.59 16.19 7.10
CA TRP A 122 15.43 16.30 5.65
C TRP A 122 15.06 17.72 5.24
#